data_AF-A0AAV0JVX3-F1
#
_entry.id   AF-A0AAV0JVX3-F1
#
_cell.length_a   1.000
_cell.length_b   1.000
_cell.length_c   1.000
_cell.angle_alpha   90.00
_cell.angle_beta   90.00
_cell.angle_gamma   90.00
#
_symmetry.space_group_name_H-M   'P 1'
#
loop_
_entity.id
_entity.type
_entity.pdbx_description
1 polymer ?
#
loop_
_entity_poly.entity_id
_entity_poly.type
_entity_poly.pdbx_seq_one_letter_code
_entity_poly.pdbx_strand_id
1 'polypeptide(L)'
;MLITHNFDLNWSISFYSANYNLSGYQLVSPILGLTAYNAGKKTSNNPNSSYPLEVGIRSDQGSPITINFTVAAIRDDHVDPLCASFGRDGKTVSLKPPISPYLCGSTSNGHFGLVVKLPPAPGGGGEGGRVVMWKVAVGSSVGSALAIVLLGLLLVAMFAKVKKKARMVEMERRAYEEEALQVSMVGHVRAPVAVGTRTAPIIEHHFVHYKPK
;
A
#
# COMPACT_ATOMS: atom_id res chain seq x y z
N MET A 1 1.97 34.17 -6.90
CA MET A 1 2.72 33.13 -6.19
C MET A 1 3.29 32.16 -7.21
N LEU A 2 4.60 31.94 -7.21
CA LEU A 2 5.25 30.91 -8.04
C LEU A 2 5.37 29.63 -7.21
N ILE A 3 5.00 28.49 -7.78
CA ILE A 3 5.12 27.19 -7.14
C ILE A 3 5.99 26.30 -8.02
N THR A 4 6.96 25.65 -7.37
CA THR A 4 7.85 24.67 -7.99
C THR A 4 7.61 23.31 -7.35
N HIS A 5 7.30 22.30 -8.16
CA HIS A 5 7.20 20.92 -7.70
C HIS A 5 8.41 20.15 -8.22
N ASN A 6 9.16 19.53 -7.33
CA ASN A 6 10.25 18.63 -7.69
C ASN A 6 9.88 17.23 -7.20
N PHE A 7 9.67 16.30 -8.13
CA PHE A 7 9.37 14.91 -7.79
C PHE A 7 10.65 14.10 -7.81
N ASP A 8 10.90 13.28 -6.79
CA ASP A 8 12.02 12.34 -6.78
C ASP A 8 12.10 11.50 -8.07
N LEU A 9 13.31 11.11 -8.47
CA LEU A 9 13.57 10.44 -9.75
C LEU A 9 12.74 9.17 -9.93
N ASN A 10 12.62 8.34 -8.89
CA ASN A 10 11.85 7.08 -8.96
C ASN A 10 10.35 7.32 -9.18
N TRP A 11 9.78 8.32 -8.49
CA TRP A 11 8.38 8.69 -8.66
C TRP A 11 8.14 9.34 -10.02
N SER A 12 9.06 10.20 -10.45
CA SER A 12 9.05 10.82 -11.77
C SER A 12 9.00 9.77 -12.87
N ILE A 13 9.91 8.79 -12.84
CA ILE A 13 9.94 7.69 -13.81
C ILE A 13 8.64 6.89 -13.75
N SER A 14 8.21 6.47 -12.56
CA SER A 14 7.00 5.65 -12.42
C SER A 14 5.75 6.36 -12.95
N PHE A 15 5.51 7.60 -12.54
CA PHE A 15 4.31 8.33 -12.91
C PHE A 15 4.34 8.78 -14.37
N TYR A 16 5.43 9.39 -14.82
CA TYR A 16 5.48 9.95 -16.16
C TYR A 16 5.66 8.89 -17.24
N SER A 17 6.42 7.82 -17.01
CA SER A 17 6.52 6.72 -17.98
C SER A 17 5.24 5.88 -18.07
N ALA A 18 4.39 5.86 -17.03
CA ALA A 18 3.10 5.16 -17.06
C ALA A 18 2.00 5.98 -17.73
N ASN A 19 2.01 7.30 -17.55
CA ASN A 19 0.93 8.17 -18.03
C ASN A 19 1.23 8.82 -19.39
N TYR A 20 2.51 9.01 -19.75
CA TYR A 20 2.90 9.64 -20.99
C TYR A 20 3.56 8.65 -21.95
N ASN A 21 3.30 8.85 -23.25
CA ASN A 21 3.93 8.06 -24.29
C ASN A 21 5.34 8.59 -24.59
N LEU A 22 6.35 7.95 -24.00
CA LEU A 22 7.76 8.25 -24.24
C LEU A 22 8.38 7.36 -25.34
N SER A 23 7.60 6.86 -26.31
CA SER A 23 8.05 5.95 -27.40
C SER A 23 9.50 6.14 -27.85
N GLY A 24 10.39 5.22 -27.48
CA GLY A 24 11.81 5.24 -27.86
C GLY A 24 12.70 6.15 -27.00
N TYR A 25 12.19 6.67 -25.90
CA TYR A 25 12.93 7.48 -24.94
C TYR A 25 12.72 7.01 -23.49
N GLN A 26 13.72 7.27 -22.65
CA GLN A 26 13.70 7.00 -21.22
C GLN A 26 13.95 8.28 -20.43
N LEU A 27 13.16 8.50 -19.37
CA LEU A 27 13.37 9.63 -18.45
C LEU A 27 14.63 9.39 -17.59
N VAL A 28 15.50 10.40 -17.51
CA VAL A 28 16.78 10.33 -16.77
C VAL A 28 16.92 11.42 -15.71
N SER A 29 15.91 12.25 -15.50
CA SER A 29 15.90 13.26 -14.44
C SER A 29 14.59 13.25 -13.65
N PRO A 30 14.58 13.80 -12.43
CA PRO A 30 13.38 14.33 -11.79
C PRO A 30 12.57 15.22 -12.73
N ILE A 31 11.26 15.27 -12.51
CA ILE A 31 10.40 16.25 -13.17
C ILE A 31 10.29 17.51 -12.32
N LEU A 32 10.57 18.66 -12.94
CA LEU A 32 10.31 19.98 -12.40
C LEU A 32 8.99 20.52 -12.95
N GLY A 33 7.99 20.69 -12.10
CA GLY A 33 6.75 21.42 -12.39
C GLY A 33 6.90 22.90 -12.05
N LEU A 34 6.64 23.77 -13.02
CA LEU A 34 6.64 25.23 -12.87
C LEU A 34 5.22 25.75 -13.12
N THR A 35 4.57 26.29 -12.09
CA THR A 35 3.24 26.90 -12.19
C THR A 35 3.18 28.22 -11.44
N ALA A 36 2.35 29.15 -11.90
CA ALA A 36 2.13 30.43 -11.23
C ALA A 36 0.65 30.63 -10.94
N TYR A 37 0.35 31.26 -9.82
CA TYR A 37 -1.01 31.52 -9.37
C TYR A 37 -1.19 32.99 -8.99
N ASN A 38 -2.38 33.52 -9.25
CA ASN A 38 -2.77 34.84 -8.77
C ASN A 38 -2.88 34.81 -7.24
N ALA A 39 -2.14 35.69 -6.57
CA ALA A 39 -2.18 35.86 -5.11
C ALA A 39 -3.31 36.80 -4.66
N GLY A 40 -4.06 37.37 -5.60
CA GLY A 40 -5.12 38.33 -5.37
C GLY A 40 -6.39 37.73 -4.78
N LYS A 41 -7.17 38.59 -4.11
CA LYS A 41 -8.45 38.25 -3.50
C LYS A 41 -9.49 37.96 -4.59
N LYS A 42 -10.17 36.81 -4.47
CA LYS A 42 -11.38 36.37 -5.19
C LYS A 42 -11.72 37.19 -6.45
N THR A 43 -11.19 36.80 -7.61
CA THR A 43 -11.59 37.40 -8.90
C THR A 43 -12.68 36.62 -9.61
N SER A 44 -13.10 35.45 -9.11
CA SER A 44 -14.30 34.80 -9.65
C SER A 44 -15.53 35.40 -8.97
N ASN A 45 -16.47 35.89 -9.78
CA ASN A 45 -17.83 36.21 -9.34
C ASN A 45 -18.57 35.01 -8.71
N ASN A 46 -17.95 33.83 -8.68
CA ASN A 46 -18.40 32.66 -7.98
C ASN A 46 -17.92 32.67 -6.51
N PRO A 47 -18.81 32.88 -5.53
CA PRO A 47 -18.46 32.85 -4.10
C PRO A 47 -17.94 31.50 -3.61
N ASN A 48 -18.09 30.43 -4.40
CA ASN A 48 -17.73 29.05 -4.05
C ASN A 48 -16.34 28.61 -4.55
N SER A 49 -15.62 29.42 -5.34
CA SER A 49 -14.26 29.06 -5.78
C SER A 49 -13.25 29.52 -4.74
N SER A 50 -12.77 28.59 -3.91
CA SER A 50 -11.75 28.87 -2.89
C SER A 50 -10.31 28.69 -3.39
N TYR A 51 -10.11 28.38 -4.68
CA TYR A 51 -8.79 28.06 -5.23
C TYR A 51 -8.13 29.24 -5.95
N PRO A 52 -6.81 29.43 -5.79
CA PRO A 52 -6.09 30.48 -6.49
C PRO A 52 -6.09 30.19 -8.00
N LEU A 53 -6.36 31.21 -8.82
CA LEU A 53 -6.41 31.10 -10.27
C LEU A 53 -4.99 30.92 -10.82
N GLU A 54 -4.75 29.84 -11.57
CA GLU A 54 -3.48 29.65 -12.27
C GLU A 54 -3.32 30.74 -13.34
N VAL A 55 -2.19 31.43 -13.31
CA VAL A 55 -1.80 32.43 -14.30
C VAL A 55 -0.66 31.87 -15.14
N GLY A 56 -0.76 32.03 -16.46
CA GLY A 56 0.27 31.55 -17.38
C GLY A 56 1.57 32.34 -17.22
N ILE A 57 2.69 31.64 -17.28
CA ILE A 57 4.02 32.27 -17.38
C ILE A 57 4.34 32.41 -18.86
N ARG A 58 4.85 33.57 -19.28
CA ARG A 58 5.34 33.81 -20.63
C ARG A 58 6.68 34.54 -20.56
N SER A 59 7.72 33.91 -21.10
CA SER A 59 9.02 34.53 -21.31
C SER A 59 9.26 34.80 -22.79
N ASP A 60 10.14 35.74 -23.07
CA ASP A 60 10.61 35.99 -24.44
C ASP A 60 11.52 34.84 -24.91
N GLN A 61 11.59 34.62 -26.23
CA GLN A 61 12.47 33.62 -26.82
C GLN A 61 13.96 33.96 -26.66
N GLY A 62 14.32 35.25 -26.59
CA GLY A 62 15.70 35.68 -26.36
C GLY A 62 16.19 35.48 -24.93
N SER A 63 15.28 35.28 -23.98
CA SER A 63 15.58 35.06 -22.55
C SER A 63 14.64 34.01 -21.95
N PRO A 64 14.79 32.72 -22.34
CA PRO A 64 13.96 31.66 -21.82
C PRO A 64 14.24 31.40 -20.34
N ILE A 65 13.27 30.83 -19.66
CA ILE A 65 13.42 30.27 -18.31
C ILE A 65 14.34 29.07 -18.42
N THR A 66 15.44 29.10 -17.69
CA THR A 66 16.44 28.03 -17.68
C THR A 66 16.18 27.06 -16.54
N ILE A 67 16.24 25.77 -16.85
CA ILE A 67 15.99 24.68 -15.91
C ILE A 67 17.21 23.78 -15.92
N ASN A 68 17.92 23.73 -14.78
CA ASN A 68 19.20 23.04 -14.66
C ASN A 68 19.03 21.70 -13.95
N PHE A 69 19.33 20.61 -14.66
CA PHE A 69 19.28 19.24 -14.15
C PHE A 69 20.66 18.63 -13.85
N THR A 70 21.74 19.41 -13.89
CA THR A 70 23.14 18.94 -13.80
C THR A 70 23.43 18.03 -12.60
N VAL A 71 22.76 18.26 -11.46
CA VAL A 71 22.96 17.50 -10.21
C VAL A 71 21.92 16.39 -10.03
N ALA A 72 20.76 16.53 -10.68
CA ALA A 72 19.59 15.69 -10.43
C ALA A 72 19.44 14.57 -11.46
N ALA A 73 20.05 14.70 -12.64
CA ALA A 73 19.96 13.71 -13.70
C ALA A 73 20.94 12.55 -13.51
N ILE A 74 20.55 11.36 -13.98
CA ILE A 74 21.47 10.26 -14.24
C ILE A 74 22.41 10.72 -15.34
N ARG A 75 23.71 10.66 -15.07
CA ARG A 75 24.75 11.08 -16.00
C ARG A 75 25.27 9.88 -16.76
N ASP A 76 25.35 10.05 -18.06
CA ASP A 76 26.06 9.17 -18.98
C ASP A 76 26.70 10.08 -20.02
N ASP A 77 28.03 10.11 -20.04
CA ASP A 77 28.79 11.01 -20.92
C ASP A 77 28.71 10.58 -22.39
N HIS A 78 28.12 9.42 -22.69
CA HIS A 78 27.98 8.88 -24.03
C HIS A 78 26.58 9.11 -24.64
N VAL A 79 25.70 9.82 -23.94
CA VAL A 79 24.30 9.96 -24.34
C VAL A 79 23.89 11.42 -24.35
N ASP A 80 23.35 11.87 -25.48
CA ASP A 80 22.82 13.22 -25.63
C ASP A 80 21.39 13.32 -25.07
N PRO A 81 21.17 14.03 -23.95
CA PRO A 81 19.84 14.18 -23.39
C PRO A 81 19.02 15.23 -24.16
N LEU A 82 17.72 14.99 -24.27
CA LEU A 82 16.74 15.93 -24.81
C LEU A 82 15.86 16.47 -23.69
N CYS A 83 15.43 17.72 -23.84
CA CYS A 83 14.46 18.34 -22.93
C CYS A 83 13.06 17.87 -23.30
N ALA A 84 12.40 17.20 -22.37
CA ALA A 84 11.00 16.84 -22.46
C ALA A 84 10.13 17.87 -21.72
N SER A 85 9.09 18.32 -22.39
CA SER A 85 8.02 19.13 -21.80
C SER A 85 6.71 18.35 -21.89
N PHE A 86 6.04 18.21 -20.75
CA PHE A 86 4.84 17.41 -20.62
C PHE A 86 3.62 18.32 -20.60
N GLY A 87 2.72 18.09 -21.56
CA GLY A 87 1.47 18.84 -21.68
C GLY A 87 0.52 18.56 -20.52
N ARG A 88 -0.35 19.53 -20.27
CA ARG A 88 -1.42 19.45 -19.25
C ARG A 88 -2.51 18.44 -19.59
N ASP A 89 -2.57 18.02 -20.85
CA ASP A 89 -3.53 17.01 -21.34
C ASP A 89 -3.16 15.58 -20.91
N GLY A 90 -2.01 15.40 -20.24
CA GLY A 90 -1.57 14.10 -19.75
C GLY A 90 -1.07 13.16 -20.83
N LYS A 91 -0.95 13.63 -22.09
CA LYS A 91 -0.64 12.77 -23.25
C LYS A 91 0.46 13.33 -24.13
N THR A 92 0.52 14.65 -24.29
CA THR A 92 1.50 15.27 -25.17
C THR A 92 2.86 15.41 -24.49
N VAL A 93 3.90 14.98 -25.20
CA VAL A 93 5.29 15.20 -24.83
C VAL A 93 5.97 15.92 -25.99
N SER A 94 6.53 17.10 -25.73
CA SER A 94 7.33 17.84 -26.71
C SER A 94 8.80 17.74 -26.33
N LEU A 95 9.59 17.23 -27.26
CA LEU A 95 11.04 17.11 -27.13
C LEU A 95 11.71 18.28 -27.83
N LYS A 96 12.70 18.89 -27.17
CA LYS A 96 13.52 19.96 -27.72
C LYS A 96 14.99 19.73 -27.41
N PRO A 97 15.91 20.19 -28.28
CA PRO A 97 17.32 20.26 -27.94
C PRO A 97 17.52 21.10 -26.67
N PRO A 98 18.45 20.71 -25.78
CA PRO A 98 18.80 21.53 -24.63
C PRO A 98 19.64 22.75 -25.05
N ILE A 99 19.70 23.78 -24.19
CA ILE A 99 20.56 24.96 -24.39
C ILE A 99 22.04 24.57 -24.23
N SER A 100 22.31 23.72 -23.25
CA SER A 100 23.59 23.07 -22.99
C SER A 100 23.32 21.71 -22.35
N PRO A 101 24.30 20.79 -22.22
CA PRO A 101 24.08 19.51 -21.54
C PRO A 101 23.36 19.71 -20.20
N TYR A 102 22.26 18.98 -20.02
CA TYR A 102 21.39 19.03 -18.84
C TYR A 102 20.69 20.38 -18.53
N LEU A 103 20.69 21.34 -19.45
CA LEU A 103 20.05 22.65 -19.28
C LEU A 103 18.90 22.85 -20.29
N CYS A 104 17.68 22.91 -19.78
CA CYS A 104 16.49 23.12 -20.59
C CYS A 104 16.02 24.57 -20.61
N GLY A 105 15.51 25.01 -21.76
CA GLY A 105 14.87 26.31 -21.92
C GLY A 105 13.35 26.17 -22.08
N SER A 106 12.59 26.99 -21.37
CA SER A 106 11.14 27.11 -21.56
C SER A 106 10.69 28.57 -21.59
N THR A 107 9.68 28.87 -22.40
CA THR A 107 9.02 30.18 -22.41
C THR A 107 7.68 30.17 -21.69
N SER A 108 7.27 29.03 -21.11
CA SER A 108 5.98 28.89 -20.43
C SER A 108 6.03 28.03 -19.17
N ASN A 109 4.95 28.07 -18.39
CA ASN A 109 4.69 27.11 -17.33
C ASN A 109 4.51 25.68 -17.89
N GLY A 110 4.75 24.67 -17.06
CA GLY A 110 4.67 23.27 -17.46
C GLY A 110 5.48 22.34 -16.58
N HIS A 111 5.53 21.07 -16.97
CA HIS A 111 6.39 20.05 -16.36
C HIS A 111 7.53 19.74 -17.31
N PHE A 112 8.76 19.69 -16.78
CA PHE A 112 9.97 19.56 -17.56
C PHE A 112 10.88 18.48 -16.99
N GLY A 113 11.56 17.76 -17.87
CA GLY A 113 12.56 16.76 -17.51
C GLY A 113 13.51 16.47 -18.67
N LEU A 114 14.47 15.58 -18.43
CA LEU A 114 15.38 15.08 -19.45
C LEU A 114 15.05 13.66 -19.83
N VAL A 115 15.11 13.39 -21.13
CA VAL A 115 14.99 12.05 -21.68
C VAL A 115 16.17 11.72 -22.55
N VAL A 116 16.50 10.44 -22.63
CA VAL A 116 17.51 9.91 -23.54
C VAL A 116 16.88 8.92 -24.50
N LYS A 117 17.44 8.81 -25.70
CA LYS A 117 16.95 7.84 -26.69
C LYS A 117 17.33 6.43 -26.24
N LEU A 118 16.35 5.53 -26.24
CA LEU A 118 16.59 4.11 -25.98
C LEU A 118 17.32 3.49 -27.19
N PRO A 119 18.27 2.58 -26.96
CA PRO A 119 18.88 1.82 -28.05
C PRO A 119 17.79 1.03 -28.79
N PRO A 120 17.92 0.83 -30.11
CA PRO A 120 16.97 0.03 -30.87
C PRO A 120 16.91 -1.38 -30.28
N ALA A 121 15.71 -1.83 -29.93
CA ALA A 121 15.50 -3.19 -29.47
C ALA A 121 15.95 -4.18 -30.55
N PRO A 122 16.75 -5.21 -30.22
CA PRO A 122 17.09 -6.24 -31.17
C PRO A 122 15.83 -7.05 -31.51
N GLY A 123 15.17 -6.70 -32.62
CA GLY A 123 14.05 -7.43 -33.19
C GLY A 123 12.73 -6.64 -33.26
N GLY A 124 12.48 -6.03 -34.43
CA GLY A 124 11.17 -5.90 -35.07
C GLY A 124 9.99 -5.30 -34.29
N GLY A 125 9.70 -4.02 -34.57
CA GLY A 125 8.33 -3.54 -34.81
C GLY A 125 7.39 -3.36 -33.62
N GLY A 126 7.07 -2.09 -33.32
CA GLY A 126 5.77 -1.72 -32.74
C GLY A 126 5.70 -1.68 -31.21
N GLU A 127 5.61 -0.46 -30.70
CA GLU A 127 4.97 -0.02 -29.45
C GLU A 127 5.25 -0.74 -28.13
N GLY A 128 5.79 0.06 -27.20
CA GLY A 128 5.53 -0.12 -25.77
C GLY A 128 6.60 -0.93 -25.05
N GLY A 129 7.62 -0.23 -24.56
CA GLY A 129 8.59 -0.77 -23.63
C GLY A 129 7.92 -1.41 -22.41
N ARG A 130 7.76 -2.73 -22.47
CA ARG A 130 7.51 -3.63 -21.33
C ARG A 130 8.48 -4.80 -21.35
N VAL A 131 9.76 -4.50 -21.52
CA VAL A 131 10.82 -5.33 -20.90
C VAL A 131 10.79 -4.91 -19.42
N VAL A 132 10.24 -5.69 -18.47
CA VAL A 132 10.79 -6.98 -17.99
C VAL A 132 9.69 -7.90 -17.39
N MET A 133 8.55 -8.13 -18.06
CA MET A 133 7.49 -9.01 -17.52
C MET A 133 7.30 -10.35 -18.26
N TRP A 134 8.17 -10.67 -19.24
CA TRP A 134 8.13 -11.98 -19.88
C TRP A 134 8.63 -13.09 -18.94
N LYS A 135 9.71 -12.87 -18.18
CA LYS A 135 10.39 -13.92 -17.41
C LYS A 135 9.58 -14.52 -16.24
N VAL A 136 8.39 -14.00 -15.94
CA VAL A 136 7.50 -14.49 -14.88
C VAL A 136 6.26 -15.23 -15.44
N ALA A 137 5.98 -15.13 -16.74
CA ALA A 137 4.73 -15.64 -17.31
C ALA A 137 4.72 -17.12 -17.70
N VAL A 138 5.85 -17.84 -17.63
CA VAL A 138 5.94 -19.26 -18.07
C VAL A 138 6.14 -20.23 -16.89
N GLY A 139 6.07 -19.76 -15.63
CA GLY A 139 6.51 -20.56 -14.48
C GLY A 139 5.61 -20.59 -13.23
N SER A 140 4.33 -20.18 -13.27
CA SER A 140 3.50 -20.29 -12.05
C SER A 140 1.99 -20.31 -12.33
N SER A 141 1.50 -21.41 -12.90
CA SER A 141 0.05 -21.70 -12.93
C SER A 141 -0.40 -22.65 -11.82
N VAL A 142 0.53 -23.25 -11.07
CA VAL A 142 0.20 -24.28 -10.04
C VAL A 142 0.31 -23.75 -8.60
N GLY A 143 1.05 -22.66 -8.35
CA GLY A 143 1.29 -22.15 -7.00
C GLY A 143 0.14 -21.33 -6.39
N SER A 144 -0.71 -20.69 -7.20
CA SER A 144 -1.72 -19.76 -6.69
C SER A 144 -2.93 -20.48 -6.08
N ALA A 145 -3.34 -21.61 -6.67
CA ALA A 145 -4.48 -22.39 -6.17
C ALA A 145 -4.21 -22.93 -4.76
N LEU A 146 -3.00 -23.45 -4.50
CA LEU A 146 -2.61 -23.95 -3.18
C LEU A 146 -2.60 -22.83 -2.13
N ALA A 147 -2.12 -21.64 -2.46
CA ALA A 147 -2.10 -20.51 -1.54
C ALA A 147 -3.52 -20.04 -1.15
N ILE A 148 -4.44 -19.98 -2.12
CA ILE A 148 -5.84 -19.60 -1.88
C ILE A 148 -6.54 -20.65 -1.01
N VAL A 149 -6.32 -21.94 -1.29
CA VAL A 149 -6.90 -23.04 -0.50
C VAL A 149 -6.38 -23.01 0.94
N LEU A 150 -5.06 -22.86 1.14
CA LEU A 150 -4.46 -22.77 2.47
C LEU A 150 -4.98 -21.55 3.24
N LEU A 151 -5.10 -20.39 2.60
CA LEU A 151 -5.64 -19.19 3.22
C LEU A 151 -7.11 -19.36 3.62
N GLY A 152 -7.93 -19.98 2.76
CA GLY A 152 -9.32 -20.31 3.05
C GLY A 152 -9.47 -21.23 4.28
N LEU A 153 -8.66 -22.29 4.36
CA LEU A 153 -8.67 -23.23 5.50
C LEU A 153 -8.28 -22.54 6.82
N LEU A 154 -7.30 -21.64 6.80
CA LEU A 154 -6.88 -20.88 7.98
C LEU A 154 -8.01 -19.99 8.52
N LEU A 155 -8.74 -19.30 7.65
CA LEU A 155 -9.87 -18.45 8.05
C LEU A 155 -10.98 -19.28 8.68
N VAL A 156 -11.36 -20.41 8.07
CA VAL A 156 -12.38 -21.32 8.61
C VAL A 156 -11.99 -21.85 10.00
N ALA A 157 -10.73 -22.24 10.18
CA ALA A 157 -10.23 -22.72 11.47
C ALA A 157 -10.31 -21.66 12.57
N MET A 158 -9.94 -20.40 12.25
CA MET A 158 -10.04 -19.28 13.18
C MET A 158 -11.50 -19.01 13.59
N PHE A 159 -12.43 -18.93 12.64
CA PHE A 159 -13.85 -18.75 12.95
C PHE A 159 -14.43 -19.90 13.77
N ALA A 160 -14.03 -21.14 13.48
CA ALA A 160 -14.44 -22.31 14.26
C ALA A 160 -13.89 -22.26 15.69
N LYS A 161 -12.63 -21.84 15.88
CA LYS A 161 -12.03 -21.66 17.21
C LYS A 161 -12.74 -20.56 18.01
N VAL A 162 -13.07 -19.43 17.39
CA VAL A 162 -13.83 -18.35 18.04
C VAL A 162 -15.22 -18.82 18.45
N LYS A 163 -15.95 -19.51 17.55
CA LYS A 163 -17.28 -20.08 17.88
C LYS A 163 -17.20 -21.12 18.99
N LYS A 164 -16.19 -22.00 18.98
CA LYS A 164 -15.98 -23.01 20.04
C LYS A 164 -15.64 -22.37 21.38
N LYS A 165 -14.78 -21.34 21.40
CA LYS A 165 -14.49 -20.57 22.63
C LYS A 165 -15.74 -19.88 23.16
N ALA A 166 -16.53 -19.24 22.29
CA ALA A 166 -17.79 -18.61 22.70
C ALA A 166 -18.78 -19.63 23.29
N ARG A 167 -18.89 -20.83 22.70
CA ARG A 167 -19.74 -21.91 23.21
C ARG A 167 -19.22 -22.49 24.52
N MET A 168 -17.90 -22.63 24.69
CA MET A 168 -17.28 -23.09 25.94
C MET A 168 -17.55 -22.10 27.07
N VAL A 169 -17.39 -20.79 26.82
CA VAL A 169 -17.66 -19.73 27.81
C VAL A 169 -19.14 -19.73 28.22
N GLU A 170 -20.06 -19.96 27.28
CA GLU A 170 -21.48 -20.09 27.61
C GLU A 170 -21.76 -21.33 28.49
N MET A 171 -21.11 -22.46 28.21
CA MET A 171 -21.27 -23.67 29.02
C MET A 171 -20.66 -23.53 30.42
N GLU A 172 -19.53 -22.82 30.56
CA GLU A 172 -18.98 -22.48 31.88
C GLU A 172 -19.96 -21.63 32.69
N ARG A 173 -20.59 -20.63 32.07
CA ARG A 173 -21.59 -19.79 32.74
C ARG A 173 -22.80 -20.59 33.25
N ARG A 174 -23.30 -21.56 32.47
CA ARG A 174 -24.43 -22.41 32.86
C ARG A 174 -24.07 -23.38 33.99
N ALA A 175 -22.85 -23.91 34.03
CA ALA A 175 -22.41 -24.76 35.14
C ALA A 175 -22.39 -24.00 36.48
N TYR A 176 -22.09 -22.69 36.48
CA TYR A 176 -22.17 -21.85 37.69
C TYR A 176 -23.60 -21.50 38.12
N GLU A 177 -24.60 -21.61 37.23
CA GLU A 177 -26.01 -21.39 37.57
C GLU A 177 -26.68 -22.66 38.14
N GLU A 178 -26.27 -23.85 37.67
CA GLU A 178 -26.86 -25.14 38.07
C GLU A 178 -26.25 -25.69 39.38
N GLU A 179 -25.01 -25.34 39.72
CA GLU A 179 -24.40 -25.59 41.04
C GLU A 179 -24.28 -24.31 41.86
N ALA A 180 -25.41 -23.80 42.35
CA ALA A 180 -25.41 -22.87 43.47
C ALA A 180 -24.90 -23.59 44.73
N LEU A 181 -23.57 -23.78 44.82
CA LEU A 181 -22.88 -24.21 46.04
C LEU A 181 -23.35 -23.28 47.16
N GLN A 182 -24.18 -23.80 48.08
CA GLN A 182 -24.72 -23.02 49.16
C GLN A 182 -23.57 -22.49 50.03
N VAL A 183 -23.26 -21.22 49.86
CA VAL A 183 -22.31 -20.51 50.71
C VAL A 183 -23.06 -19.97 51.91
N SER A 184 -22.79 -20.51 53.09
CA SER A 184 -23.31 -19.99 54.35
C SER A 184 -22.27 -19.11 55.02
N MET A 185 -22.70 -17.98 55.58
CA MET A 185 -21.83 -17.08 56.34
C MET A 185 -21.67 -17.65 57.75
N VAL A 186 -20.46 -18.07 58.12
CA VAL A 186 -20.13 -18.43 59.50
C VAL A 186 -19.31 -17.28 60.09
N GLY A 187 -20.00 -16.35 60.75
CA GLY A 187 -19.38 -15.11 61.24
C GLY A 187 -18.97 -14.17 60.10
N HIS A 188 -17.73 -13.68 60.13
CA HIS A 188 -17.20 -12.69 59.16
C HIS A 188 -16.44 -13.30 57.96
N VAL A 189 -16.46 -14.63 57.79
CA VAL A 189 -15.75 -15.31 56.70
C VAL A 189 -16.72 -16.21 55.93
N ARG A 190 -16.67 -16.14 54.59
CA ARG A 190 -17.42 -17.05 53.71
C ARG A 190 -16.68 -18.38 53.60
N ALA A 191 -17.34 -19.46 53.98
CA ALA A 191 -16.83 -20.82 53.80
C ALA A 191 -17.83 -21.67 52.99
N PRO A 192 -17.35 -22.53 52.08
CA PRO A 192 -18.19 -23.47 51.35
C PRO A 192 -18.72 -24.54 52.32
N VAL A 193 -20.04 -24.81 52.29
CA VAL A 193 -20.66 -25.84 53.13
C VAL A 193 -20.99 -27.06 52.27
N ALA A 194 -20.41 -28.21 52.59
CA ALA A 194 -20.78 -29.49 52.00
C ALA A 194 -22.01 -30.06 52.71
N VAL A 195 -23.01 -30.50 51.96
CA VAL A 195 -24.16 -31.25 52.51
C VAL A 195 -23.64 -32.60 53.01
N GLY A 196 -23.69 -32.83 54.33
CA GLY A 196 -23.16 -34.02 54.95
C GLY A 196 -23.96 -35.27 54.58
N THR A 197 -23.37 -36.16 53.79
CA THR A 197 -23.94 -37.49 53.53
C THR A 197 -23.51 -38.43 54.67
N ARG A 198 -24.42 -38.76 55.58
CA ARG A 198 -24.18 -39.69 56.68
C ARG A 198 -24.32 -41.12 56.16
N THR A 199 -23.23 -41.87 56.03
CA THR A 199 -23.29 -43.32 55.79
C THR A 199 -23.45 -44.07 57.12
N ALA A 200 -24.39 -45.01 57.17
CA ALA A 200 -24.58 -45.89 58.33
C ALA A 200 -23.57 -47.06 58.27
N PRO A 201 -22.93 -47.44 59.38
CA PRO A 201 -21.99 -48.56 59.38
C PRO A 201 -22.75 -49.89 59.29
N ILE A 202 -22.26 -50.80 58.43
CA ILE A 202 -22.71 -52.19 58.35
C ILE A 202 -21.73 -53.09 59.14
N ILE A 203 -22.26 -53.97 59.98
CA ILE A 203 -21.48 -54.91 60.81
C ILE A 203 -21.27 -56.20 60.00
N GLU A 204 -20.02 -56.64 59.87
CA GLU A 204 -19.69 -57.92 59.21
C GLU A 204 -19.76 -59.08 60.22
N HIS A 205 -20.59 -60.08 59.93
CA HIS A 205 -20.66 -61.32 60.70
C HIS A 205 -19.71 -62.36 60.09
N HIS A 206 -18.61 -62.67 60.79
CA HIS A 206 -17.73 -63.79 60.47
C HIS A 206 -18.43 -65.12 60.79
N PHE A 207 -18.75 -65.92 59.77
CA PHE A 207 -19.12 -67.33 59.94
C PHE A 207 -17.88 -68.21 59.83
N VAL A 208 -17.52 -68.87 60.92
CA VAL A 208 -16.43 -69.84 61.00
C VAL A 208 -16.93 -71.17 60.42
N HIS A 209 -16.28 -71.65 59.37
CA HIS A 209 -16.58 -72.95 58.75
C HIS A 209 -16.06 -74.10 59.63
N TYR A 210 -16.96 -74.86 60.25
CA TYR A 210 -16.61 -76.10 60.96
C TYR A 210 -16.67 -77.30 60.00
N LYS A 211 -15.58 -78.09 59.93
CA LYS A 211 -15.54 -79.40 59.27
C LYS A 211 -15.47 -80.50 60.33
N PRO A 212 -16.41 -81.46 60.38
CA PRO A 212 -16.19 -82.71 61.08
C PRO A 212 -15.39 -83.71 60.23
N LYS A 213 -14.63 -84.56 60.91
CA LYS A 213 -13.81 -85.66 60.38
C LYS A 213 -14.67 -86.82 59.88
#